data_AF-A0A4V2RXX8-F1
#
_entry.id   AF-A0A4V2RXX8-F1
#
_cell.length_a   1.000
_cell.length_b   1.000
_cell.length_c   1.000
_cell.angle_alpha   90.00
_cell.angle_beta   90.00
_cell.angle_gamma   90.00
#
_symmetry.space_group_name_H-M   'P 1'
#
loop_
_entity.id
_entity.type
_entity.pdbx_description
1 polymer ?
#
loop_
_entity_poly.entity_id
_entity_poly.type
_entity_poly.pdbx_seq_one_letter_code
_entity_poly.pdbx_strand_id
1 'polypeptide(L)'
;MMTRRTLRLDASADGLAAAAQLLRDGGLVAFPTETVYGLGGDATNGRAVAGIYAAKGRPSFNPLISHVPDLAAARQFGVFDAVALRLAERFWPGPLTLVVPAVAGSGVSELAMAGLPTIALRVPATQTARDLLRQVGRPVTAPSANVSGHVSPTTAAHVLADLDGRIDAVVDGGPTEVGVESTVVAVVDGVATLLRPGGVTRNALEAVLGGRLAENAAADPARPVSPGMLASHYAPNARVRLNVDAVGDGEALLTFGGARPPGGERAVMTLDLSESGDLAEAAANLFGALRRLDAAGAATIAVAPVPDRDLGEAINDRLRRAAAPK
;
A
#
# COMPACT_ATOMS: atom_id res chain seq x y z
N MET A 1 -10.82 -18.38 25.66
CA MET A 1 -10.92 -17.84 24.29
C MET A 1 -9.90 -18.62 23.47
N MET A 2 -10.31 -19.51 22.55
CA MET A 2 -9.34 -20.25 21.73
C MET A 2 -8.57 -19.22 20.89
N THR A 3 -7.24 -19.20 21.03
CA THR A 3 -6.35 -18.39 20.21
C THR A 3 -6.51 -18.86 18.76
N ARG A 4 -7.23 -18.09 17.94
CA ARG A 4 -7.33 -18.33 16.50
C ARG A 4 -5.89 -18.27 15.97
N ARG A 5 -5.42 -19.32 15.29
CA ARG A 5 -4.11 -19.32 14.65
C ARG A 5 -4.29 -18.91 13.19
N THR A 6 -3.50 -17.95 12.70
CA THR A 6 -3.52 -17.58 11.28
C THR A 6 -2.95 -18.73 10.44
N LEU A 7 -3.68 -19.16 9.41
CA LEU A 7 -3.20 -20.17 8.46
C LEU A 7 -2.11 -19.56 7.55
N ARG A 8 -1.06 -20.33 7.26
CA ARG A 8 -0.08 -19.96 6.22
C ARG A 8 -0.32 -20.84 5.00
N LEU A 9 -0.83 -20.23 3.95
CA LEU A 9 -1.09 -20.86 2.66
C LEU A 9 0.08 -20.52 1.73
N ASP A 10 0.41 -21.41 0.81
CA ASP A 10 1.33 -21.08 -0.29
C ASP A 10 0.56 -20.49 -1.48
N ALA A 11 1.30 -20.02 -2.49
CA ALA A 11 0.72 -19.49 -3.73
C ALA A 11 0.36 -20.59 -4.76
N SER A 12 0.20 -21.85 -4.34
CA SER A 12 -0.23 -22.93 -5.23
C SER A 12 -1.73 -22.82 -5.57
N ALA A 13 -2.19 -23.60 -6.55
CA ALA A 13 -3.61 -23.65 -6.91
C ALA A 13 -4.51 -24.00 -5.70
N ASP A 14 -4.08 -24.96 -4.87
CA ASP A 14 -4.82 -25.39 -3.67
C ASP A 14 -4.80 -24.31 -2.58
N GLY A 15 -3.65 -23.67 -2.37
CA GLY A 15 -3.50 -22.55 -1.44
C GLY A 15 -4.41 -21.38 -1.82
N LEU A 16 -4.46 -21.03 -3.11
CA LEU A 16 -5.34 -19.98 -3.63
C LEU A 16 -6.82 -20.38 -3.56
N ALA A 17 -7.17 -21.65 -3.78
CA ALA A 17 -8.54 -22.13 -3.63
C ALA A 17 -9.03 -22.04 -2.18
N ALA A 18 -8.18 -22.43 -1.22
CA ALA A 18 -8.46 -22.28 0.20
C ALA A 18 -8.62 -20.80 0.61
N ALA A 19 -7.71 -19.94 0.15
CA ALA A 19 -7.79 -18.49 0.38
C ALA A 19 -9.08 -17.89 -0.21
N ALA A 20 -9.45 -18.28 -1.43
CA ALA A 20 -10.65 -17.80 -2.10
C ALA A 20 -11.92 -18.22 -1.35
N GLN A 21 -11.96 -19.46 -0.83
CA GLN A 21 -13.08 -19.94 -0.03
C GLN A 21 -13.23 -19.15 1.26
N LEU A 22 -12.12 -18.92 2.00
CA LEU A 22 -12.14 -18.09 3.21
C LEU A 22 -12.70 -16.69 2.94
N LEU A 23 -12.28 -16.04 1.85
CA LEU A 23 -12.78 -14.72 1.47
C LEU A 23 -14.28 -14.75 1.14
N ARG A 24 -14.77 -15.78 0.41
CA ARG A 24 -16.21 -15.93 0.10
C ARG A 24 -17.06 -16.18 1.35
N ASP A 25 -16.50 -16.84 2.34
CA ASP A 25 -17.15 -17.10 3.63
C ASP A 25 -17.12 -15.88 4.58
N GLY A 26 -16.53 -14.77 4.13
CA GLY A 26 -16.43 -13.52 4.90
C GLY A 26 -15.24 -13.46 5.85
N GLY A 27 -14.28 -14.39 5.70
CA GLY A 27 -13.00 -14.38 6.39
C GLY A 27 -12.02 -13.34 5.83
N LEU A 28 -10.90 -13.17 6.53
CA LEU A 28 -9.85 -12.19 6.19
C LEU A 28 -8.56 -12.87 5.76
N VAL A 29 -8.12 -12.60 4.54
CA VAL A 29 -6.92 -13.24 3.97
C VAL A 29 -5.93 -12.18 3.53
N ALA A 30 -4.73 -12.22 4.08
CA ALA A 30 -3.63 -11.43 3.55
C ALA A 30 -3.02 -12.10 2.31
N PHE A 31 -2.72 -11.34 1.26
CA PHE A 31 -2.14 -11.88 0.03
C PHE A 31 -1.14 -10.90 -0.61
N PRO A 32 -0.13 -11.40 -1.35
CA PRO A 32 0.88 -10.56 -2.00
C PRO A 32 0.29 -9.83 -3.20
N THR A 33 0.79 -8.62 -3.44
CA THR A 33 0.69 -7.92 -4.74
C THR A 33 2.09 -7.49 -5.17
N GLU A 34 2.23 -6.83 -6.32
CA GLU A 34 3.52 -6.29 -6.74
C GLU A 34 3.99 -5.14 -5.83
N THR A 35 3.06 -4.46 -5.13
CA THR A 35 3.37 -3.30 -4.28
C THR A 35 3.68 -3.69 -2.84
N VAL A 36 2.65 -4.12 -2.11
CA VAL A 36 2.70 -4.56 -0.71
C VAL A 36 1.70 -5.71 -0.52
N TYR A 37 1.82 -6.45 0.59
CA TYR A 37 0.78 -7.41 0.98
C TYR A 37 -0.49 -6.65 1.38
N GLY A 38 -1.63 -7.10 0.87
CA GLY A 38 -2.95 -6.54 1.17
C GLY A 38 -3.76 -7.46 2.10
N LEU A 39 -4.48 -6.89 3.07
CA LEU A 39 -5.41 -7.63 3.92
C LEU A 39 -6.80 -7.66 3.26
N GLY A 40 -7.08 -8.74 2.58
CA GLY A 40 -8.30 -8.95 1.82
C GLY A 40 -9.52 -9.28 2.69
N GLY A 41 -10.65 -8.72 2.28
CA GLY A 41 -11.99 -9.16 2.65
C GLY A 41 -12.97 -8.80 1.54
N ASP A 42 -14.07 -9.54 1.46
CA ASP A 42 -15.11 -9.30 0.46
C ASP A 42 -15.69 -7.88 0.61
N ALA A 43 -15.50 -7.04 -0.42
CA ALA A 43 -15.96 -5.66 -0.42
C ALA A 43 -17.49 -5.53 -0.45
N THR A 44 -18.21 -6.59 -0.83
CA THR A 44 -19.68 -6.63 -0.82
C THR A 44 -20.25 -7.09 0.52
N ASN A 45 -19.39 -7.56 1.43
CA ASN A 45 -19.78 -8.05 2.75
C ASN A 45 -19.34 -7.07 3.84
N GLY A 46 -20.28 -6.26 4.34
CA GLY A 46 -20.00 -5.27 5.39
C GLY A 46 -19.37 -5.85 6.67
N ARG A 47 -19.61 -7.14 6.99
CA ARG A 47 -18.95 -7.80 8.13
C ARG A 47 -17.48 -8.06 7.86
N ALA A 48 -17.13 -8.50 6.65
CA ALA A 48 -15.74 -8.69 6.25
C ALA A 48 -14.99 -7.35 6.25
N VAL A 49 -15.60 -6.30 5.71
CA VAL A 49 -15.03 -4.95 5.72
C VAL A 49 -14.81 -4.43 7.15
N ALA A 50 -15.81 -4.59 8.04
CA ALA A 50 -15.65 -4.25 9.46
C ALA A 50 -14.54 -5.07 10.13
N GLY A 51 -14.39 -6.34 9.77
CA GLY A 51 -13.30 -7.22 10.20
C GLY A 51 -11.91 -6.68 9.85
N ILE A 52 -11.74 -6.12 8.65
CA ILE A 52 -10.47 -5.47 8.23
C ILE A 52 -10.14 -4.30 9.15
N TYR A 53 -11.11 -3.41 9.39
CA TYR A 53 -10.92 -2.27 10.28
C TYR A 53 -10.54 -2.73 11.70
N ALA A 54 -11.24 -3.72 12.24
CA ALA A 54 -10.99 -4.28 13.56
C ALA A 54 -9.61 -4.94 13.68
N ALA A 55 -9.25 -5.83 12.73
CA ALA A 55 -7.97 -6.53 12.74
C ALA A 55 -6.79 -5.55 12.72
N LYS A 56 -6.91 -4.46 11.95
CA LYS A 56 -5.87 -3.43 11.81
C LYS A 56 -5.89 -2.37 12.91
N GLY A 57 -6.99 -2.22 13.66
CA GLY A 57 -7.21 -1.03 14.49
C GLY A 57 -7.28 0.27 13.66
N ARG A 58 -7.84 0.19 12.45
CA ARG A 58 -7.92 1.29 11.49
C ARG A 58 -9.22 2.09 11.69
N PRO A 59 -9.21 3.44 11.63
CA PRO A 59 -10.44 4.23 11.64
C PRO A 59 -11.35 3.93 10.44
N SER A 60 -12.64 3.78 10.68
CA SER A 60 -13.64 3.39 9.67
C SER A 60 -13.88 4.43 8.57
N PHE A 61 -13.51 5.70 8.80
CA PHE A 61 -13.66 6.76 7.80
C PHE A 61 -12.57 6.74 6.72
N ASN A 62 -11.54 5.90 6.84
CA ASN A 62 -10.45 5.83 5.88
C ASN A 62 -10.80 4.82 4.77
N PRO A 63 -11.10 5.26 3.54
CA PRO A 63 -11.57 4.39 2.47
C PRO A 63 -10.55 3.30 2.14
N LEU A 64 -11.03 2.23 1.52
CA LEU A 64 -10.23 1.05 1.18
C LEU A 64 -10.18 0.84 -0.34
N ILE A 65 -9.07 0.28 -0.83
CA ILE A 65 -8.92 -0.04 -2.27
C ILE A 65 -9.50 -1.41 -2.52
N SER A 66 -10.46 -1.48 -3.44
CA SER A 66 -11.01 -2.73 -3.94
C SER A 66 -10.18 -3.24 -5.12
N HIS A 67 -9.71 -4.48 -4.99
CA HIS A 67 -8.96 -5.17 -6.02
C HIS A 67 -9.90 -6.06 -6.83
N VAL A 68 -9.69 -6.08 -8.14
CA VAL A 68 -10.46 -6.86 -9.13
C VAL A 68 -9.50 -7.49 -10.14
N PRO A 69 -9.87 -8.61 -10.80
CA PRO A 69 -8.91 -9.36 -11.63
C PRO A 69 -8.56 -8.68 -12.95
N ASP A 70 -9.43 -7.81 -13.46
CA ASP A 70 -9.26 -7.12 -14.76
C ASP A 70 -10.17 -5.88 -14.87
N LEU A 71 -10.00 -5.12 -15.96
CA LEU A 71 -10.78 -3.93 -16.26
C LEU A 71 -12.27 -4.23 -16.49
N ALA A 72 -12.61 -5.40 -17.03
CA ALA A 72 -14.01 -5.78 -17.26
C ALA A 72 -14.75 -5.93 -15.92
N ALA A 73 -14.12 -6.57 -14.93
CA ALA A 73 -14.64 -6.63 -13.57
C ALA A 73 -14.67 -5.23 -12.91
N ALA A 74 -13.65 -4.39 -13.10
CA ALA A 74 -13.61 -3.04 -12.55
C ALA A 74 -14.82 -2.18 -12.97
N ARG A 75 -15.22 -2.27 -14.24
CA ARG A 75 -16.36 -1.51 -14.80
C ARG A 75 -17.72 -1.91 -14.25
N GLN A 76 -17.82 -3.02 -13.51
CA GLN A 76 -19.05 -3.38 -12.80
C GLN A 76 -19.25 -2.55 -11.53
N PHE A 77 -18.16 -1.98 -10.98
CA PHE A 77 -18.17 -1.26 -9.70
C PHE A 77 -17.89 0.24 -9.83
N GLY A 78 -17.14 0.65 -10.86
CA GLY A 78 -16.80 2.05 -11.12
C GLY A 78 -17.19 2.52 -12.52
N VAL A 79 -17.50 3.81 -12.66
CA VAL A 79 -17.78 4.47 -13.93
C VAL A 79 -16.48 5.05 -14.48
N PHE A 80 -16.06 4.59 -15.65
CA PHE A 80 -14.80 5.01 -16.27
C PHE A 80 -15.08 5.93 -17.47
N ASP A 81 -14.67 7.19 -17.36
CA ASP A 81 -14.63 8.10 -18.49
C ASP A 81 -13.40 7.82 -19.39
N ALA A 82 -13.25 8.59 -20.47
CA ALA A 82 -12.14 8.43 -21.41
C ALA A 82 -10.77 8.61 -20.75
N VAL A 83 -10.65 9.46 -19.72
CA VAL A 83 -9.38 9.71 -19.02
C VAL A 83 -9.03 8.52 -18.14
N ALA A 84 -9.99 8.02 -17.35
CA ALA A 84 -9.84 6.85 -16.50
C ALA A 84 -9.52 5.60 -17.33
N LEU A 85 -10.18 5.41 -18.48
CA LEU A 85 -9.92 4.29 -19.39
C LEU A 85 -8.49 4.31 -19.95
N ARG A 86 -8.01 5.46 -20.46
CA ARG A 86 -6.62 5.56 -20.97
C ARG A 86 -5.59 5.21 -19.89
N LEU A 87 -5.79 5.68 -18.67
CA LEU A 87 -4.91 5.36 -17.55
C LEU A 87 -4.98 3.88 -17.19
N ALA A 88 -6.18 3.30 -17.11
CA ALA A 88 -6.38 1.88 -16.84
C ALA A 88 -5.73 1.00 -17.91
N GLU A 89 -5.99 1.25 -19.19
CA GLU A 89 -5.44 0.49 -20.32
C GLU A 89 -3.91 0.52 -20.36
N ARG A 90 -3.30 1.62 -19.91
CA ARG A 90 -1.85 1.76 -19.89
C ARG A 90 -1.20 1.09 -18.67
N PHE A 91 -1.80 1.21 -17.49
CA PHE A 91 -1.15 0.87 -16.23
C PHE A 91 -1.77 -0.32 -15.49
N TRP A 92 -2.87 -0.90 -16.00
CA TRP A 92 -3.44 -2.15 -15.49
C TRP A 92 -3.16 -3.33 -16.41
N PRO A 93 -2.82 -4.50 -15.84
CA PRO A 93 -2.53 -4.76 -14.43
C PRO A 93 -1.26 -4.04 -13.92
N GLY A 94 -1.29 -3.44 -12.73
CA GLY A 94 -0.15 -2.68 -12.22
C GLY A 94 -0.42 -1.78 -11.00
N PRO A 95 0.62 -1.01 -10.59
CA PRO A 95 0.62 -0.27 -9.33
C PRO A 95 -0.11 1.07 -9.44
N LEU A 96 -1.20 1.13 -10.22
CA LEU A 96 -2.10 2.26 -10.31
C LEU A 96 -3.43 1.93 -9.62
N THR A 97 -3.93 2.85 -8.82
CA THR A 97 -5.28 2.84 -8.28
C THR A 97 -6.03 4.04 -8.86
N LEU A 98 -7.23 3.79 -9.36
CA LEU A 98 -8.13 4.82 -9.87
C LEU A 98 -9.29 5.01 -8.89
N VAL A 99 -9.50 6.23 -8.45
CA VAL A 99 -10.70 6.65 -7.70
C VAL A 99 -11.66 7.26 -8.71
N VAL A 100 -12.79 6.57 -8.94
CA VAL A 100 -13.78 6.94 -9.96
C VAL A 100 -15.18 6.95 -9.33
N PRO A 101 -16.19 7.59 -9.96
CA PRO A 101 -17.57 7.50 -9.48
C PRO A 101 -18.01 6.04 -9.35
N ALA A 102 -18.67 5.70 -8.25
CA ALA A 102 -19.17 4.36 -8.03
C ALA A 102 -20.42 4.09 -8.89
N VAL A 103 -20.55 2.86 -9.39
CA VAL A 103 -21.80 2.41 -10.03
C VAL A 103 -22.88 2.28 -8.95
N ALA A 104 -24.02 2.93 -9.15
CA ALA A 104 -25.15 2.85 -8.24
C ALA A 104 -25.66 1.40 -8.15
N GLY A 105 -25.88 0.90 -6.93
CA GLY A 105 -26.35 -0.47 -6.72
C GLY A 105 -25.32 -1.56 -7.03
N SER A 106 -24.03 -1.23 -7.10
CA SER A 106 -22.94 -2.19 -7.39
C SER A 106 -22.75 -3.29 -6.35
N GLY A 107 -23.47 -3.25 -5.23
CA GLY A 107 -23.36 -4.20 -4.13
C GLY A 107 -22.13 -4.03 -3.24
N VAL A 108 -21.24 -3.08 -3.55
CA VAL A 108 -20.11 -2.74 -2.68
C VAL A 108 -20.61 -2.08 -1.41
N SER A 109 -20.09 -2.52 -0.27
CA SER A 109 -20.45 -1.98 1.04
C SER A 109 -20.03 -0.51 1.15
N GLU A 110 -20.92 0.33 1.69
CA GLU A 110 -20.59 1.72 2.02
C GLU A 110 -19.36 1.83 2.94
N LEU A 111 -19.13 0.84 3.81
CA LEU A 111 -17.94 0.77 4.65
C LEU A 111 -16.66 0.65 3.83
N ALA A 112 -16.68 -0.03 2.68
CA ALA A 112 -15.50 -0.16 1.83
C ALA A 112 -15.18 1.17 1.12
N MET A 113 -16.22 1.95 0.81
CA MET A 113 -16.12 3.29 0.20
C MET A 113 -16.02 4.42 1.23
N ALA A 114 -16.08 4.13 2.53
CA ALA A 114 -16.19 5.11 3.62
C ALA A 114 -17.35 6.13 3.42
N GLY A 115 -18.46 5.69 2.83
CA GLY A 115 -19.64 6.54 2.56
C GLY A 115 -19.46 7.55 1.43
N LEU A 116 -18.39 7.44 0.64
CA LEU A 116 -18.12 8.33 -0.51
C LEU A 116 -18.92 7.90 -1.75
N PRO A 117 -19.25 8.84 -2.66
CA PRO A 117 -19.87 8.52 -3.96
C PRO A 117 -18.87 7.94 -4.98
N THR A 118 -17.62 7.73 -4.58
CA THR A 118 -16.53 7.21 -5.40
C THR A 118 -16.00 5.90 -4.84
N ILE A 119 -15.40 5.10 -5.71
CA ILE A 119 -14.73 3.85 -5.37
C ILE A 119 -13.29 3.87 -5.84
N ALA A 120 -12.38 3.38 -5.00
CA ALA A 120 -10.99 3.16 -5.34
C ALA A 120 -10.80 1.73 -5.87
N LEU A 121 -10.40 1.59 -7.14
CA LEU A 121 -10.24 0.31 -7.83
C LEU A 121 -8.78 0.10 -8.27
N ARG A 122 -8.34 -1.16 -8.27
CA ARG A 122 -7.03 -1.57 -8.80
C ARG A 122 -7.07 -2.98 -9.39
N VAL A 123 -6.34 -3.17 -10.47
CA VAL A 123 -6.01 -4.49 -11.00
C VAL A 123 -4.54 -4.80 -10.69
N PRO A 124 -4.21 -5.68 -9.73
CA PRO A 124 -2.83 -5.95 -9.36
C PRO A 124 -2.04 -6.71 -10.45
N ALA A 125 -0.73 -6.43 -10.58
CA ALA A 125 0.12 -7.02 -11.62
C ALA A 125 0.59 -8.45 -11.34
N THR A 126 0.60 -8.89 -10.09
CA THR A 126 0.97 -10.28 -9.76
C THR A 126 -0.11 -11.26 -10.22
N GLN A 127 0.32 -12.32 -10.90
CA GLN A 127 -0.57 -13.40 -11.35
C GLN A 127 -1.30 -14.05 -10.16
N THR A 128 -0.59 -14.31 -9.05
CA THR A 128 -1.15 -14.84 -7.79
C THR A 128 -2.37 -14.05 -7.29
N ALA A 129 -2.27 -12.72 -7.23
CA ALA A 129 -3.37 -11.87 -6.82
C ALA A 129 -4.55 -11.94 -7.81
N ARG A 130 -4.29 -11.88 -9.11
CA ARG A 130 -5.37 -11.97 -10.11
C ARG A 130 -6.06 -13.32 -10.09
N ASP A 131 -5.33 -14.42 -9.91
CA ASP A 131 -5.92 -15.76 -9.83
C ASP A 131 -6.77 -15.93 -8.58
N LEU A 132 -6.31 -15.43 -7.43
CA LEU A 132 -7.14 -15.34 -6.23
C LEU A 132 -8.42 -14.55 -6.49
N LEU A 133 -8.31 -13.36 -7.08
CA LEU A 133 -9.46 -12.48 -7.35
C LEU A 133 -10.47 -13.11 -8.33
N ARG A 134 -10.00 -13.83 -9.36
CA ARG A 134 -10.86 -14.59 -10.28
C ARG A 134 -11.62 -15.69 -9.55
N GLN A 135 -10.93 -16.45 -8.69
CA GLN A 135 -11.57 -17.51 -7.91
C GLN A 135 -12.58 -16.97 -6.91
N VAL A 136 -12.29 -15.81 -6.29
CA VAL A 136 -13.22 -15.14 -5.37
C VAL A 136 -14.48 -14.66 -6.10
N GLY A 137 -14.34 -14.15 -7.32
CA GLY A 137 -15.45 -13.78 -8.20
C GLY A 137 -16.23 -12.52 -7.78
N ARG A 138 -15.64 -11.70 -6.89
CA ARG A 138 -16.20 -10.46 -6.34
C ARG A 138 -15.07 -9.50 -5.94
N PRO A 139 -15.31 -8.18 -5.80
CA PRO A 139 -14.27 -7.23 -5.43
C PRO A 139 -13.76 -7.52 -4.02
N VAL A 140 -12.44 -7.55 -3.85
CA VAL A 140 -11.79 -7.78 -2.55
C VAL A 140 -11.16 -6.48 -2.11
N THR A 141 -11.69 -5.90 -1.03
CA THR A 141 -11.06 -4.72 -0.44
C THR A 141 -9.81 -5.13 0.31
N ALA A 142 -8.68 -4.47 0.04
CA ALA A 142 -7.38 -4.88 0.55
C ALA A 142 -6.46 -3.67 0.82
N PRO A 143 -6.57 -3.01 1.98
CA PRO A 143 -5.50 -2.12 2.45
C PRO A 143 -4.24 -2.91 2.77
N SER A 144 -3.11 -2.24 3.00
CA SER A 144 -1.86 -2.90 3.43
C SER A 144 -2.06 -3.81 4.65
N ALA A 145 -1.41 -4.98 4.70
CA ALA A 145 -1.65 -6.01 5.70
C ALA A 145 -0.87 -5.83 7.02
N ASN A 146 -0.87 -4.61 7.58
CA ASN A 146 -0.21 -4.24 8.84
C ASN A 146 -1.21 -3.68 9.85
N VAL A 147 -0.81 -3.59 11.12
CA VAL A 147 -1.51 -2.76 12.11
C VAL A 147 -1.50 -1.29 11.63
N SER A 148 -2.62 -0.59 11.78
CA SER A 148 -2.77 0.79 11.31
C SER A 148 -1.67 1.68 11.89
N GLY A 149 -0.99 2.45 11.03
CA GLY A 149 0.13 3.30 11.42
C GLY A 149 1.52 2.65 11.29
N HIS A 150 1.64 1.32 11.41
CA HIS A 150 2.91 0.63 11.20
C HIS A 150 3.40 0.71 9.75
N VAL A 151 4.69 0.44 9.55
CA VAL A 151 5.34 0.27 8.23
C VAL A 151 4.58 -0.79 7.42
N SER A 152 4.36 -0.60 6.12
CA SER A 152 3.63 -1.58 5.31
C SER A 152 4.40 -2.92 5.16
N PRO A 153 3.72 -4.05 4.95
CA PRO A 153 4.34 -5.36 4.82
C PRO A 153 4.70 -5.71 3.37
N THR A 154 5.96 -6.02 3.13
CA THR A 154 6.48 -6.52 1.84
C THR A 154 6.76 -8.02 1.81
N THR A 155 6.49 -8.73 2.91
CA THR A 155 6.65 -10.20 3.02
C THR A 155 5.55 -10.78 3.90
N ALA A 156 5.26 -12.08 3.76
CA ALA A 156 4.33 -12.78 4.65
C ALA A 156 4.78 -12.74 6.12
N ALA A 157 6.10 -12.74 6.38
CA ALA A 157 6.64 -12.60 7.73
C ALA A 157 6.29 -11.22 8.35
N HIS A 158 6.34 -10.14 7.56
CA HIS A 158 5.89 -8.82 8.02
C HIS A 158 4.39 -8.81 8.36
N VAL A 159 3.57 -9.52 7.58
CA VAL A 159 2.14 -9.67 7.87
C VAL A 159 1.93 -10.39 9.20
N LEU A 160 2.57 -11.53 9.41
CA LEU A 160 2.43 -12.33 10.62
C LEU A 160 2.93 -11.59 11.86
N ALA A 161 4.00 -10.80 11.75
CA ALA A 161 4.49 -9.97 12.84
C ALA A 161 3.44 -8.96 13.36
N ASP A 162 2.54 -8.48 12.49
CA ASP A 162 1.52 -7.51 12.85
C ASP A 162 0.13 -8.12 13.12
N LEU A 163 -0.24 -9.18 12.37
CA LEU A 163 -1.62 -9.65 12.27
C LEU A 163 -1.83 -11.12 12.63
N ASP A 164 -0.81 -11.83 13.15
CA ASP A 164 -1.00 -13.22 13.59
C ASP A 164 -2.08 -13.32 14.68
N GLY A 165 -2.95 -14.31 14.52
CA GLY A 165 -4.15 -14.53 15.33
C GLY A 165 -5.28 -13.49 15.18
N ARG A 166 -5.14 -12.51 14.29
CA ARG A 166 -6.17 -11.49 13.99
C ARG A 166 -6.88 -11.72 12.65
N ILE A 167 -6.34 -12.58 11.80
CA ILE A 167 -6.83 -12.86 10.44
C ILE A 167 -6.93 -14.37 10.21
N ASP A 168 -7.59 -14.78 9.14
CA ASP A 168 -7.82 -16.21 8.85
C ASP A 168 -6.61 -16.87 8.20
N ALA A 169 -6.01 -16.18 7.23
CA ALA A 169 -4.87 -16.71 6.51
C ALA A 169 -3.94 -15.62 5.97
N VAL A 170 -2.70 -16.01 5.68
CA VAL A 170 -1.78 -15.31 4.80
C VAL A 170 -1.36 -16.26 3.67
N VAL A 171 -1.51 -15.81 2.42
CA VAL A 171 -0.90 -16.44 1.25
C VAL A 171 0.53 -15.96 1.16
N ASP A 172 1.49 -16.87 1.27
CA ASP A 172 2.91 -16.57 1.11
C ASP A 172 3.32 -16.76 -0.35
N GLY A 173 3.53 -15.64 -1.03
CA GLY A 173 4.07 -15.60 -2.40
C GLY A 173 5.45 -14.96 -2.48
N GLY A 174 6.19 -14.90 -1.36
CA GLY A 174 7.52 -14.29 -1.30
C GLY A 174 7.49 -12.75 -1.19
N PRO A 175 8.66 -12.09 -1.33
CA PRO A 175 8.77 -10.64 -1.25
C PRO A 175 8.06 -9.92 -2.41
N THR A 176 7.54 -8.72 -2.15
CA THR A 176 6.95 -7.84 -3.17
C THR A 176 8.02 -7.12 -3.99
N GLU A 177 7.77 -6.91 -5.28
CA GLU A 177 8.76 -6.36 -6.23
C GLU A 177 8.94 -4.83 -6.16
N VAL A 178 7.85 -4.07 -6.01
CA VAL A 178 7.87 -2.59 -6.02
C VAL A 178 8.14 -2.00 -4.63
N GLY A 179 7.66 -2.64 -3.57
CA GLY A 179 7.94 -2.30 -2.16
C GLY A 179 7.36 -0.99 -1.63
N VAL A 180 6.74 -0.16 -2.47
CA VAL A 180 5.87 0.96 -2.08
C VAL A 180 4.45 0.77 -2.62
N GLU A 181 3.45 1.38 -2.00
CA GLU A 181 2.06 1.24 -2.41
C GLU A 181 1.79 1.80 -3.81
N SER A 182 0.62 1.45 -4.35
CA SER A 182 0.14 1.97 -5.63
C SER A 182 0.03 3.49 -5.63
N THR A 183 0.27 4.08 -6.80
CA THR A 183 -0.09 5.47 -7.08
C THR A 183 -1.60 5.58 -7.11
N VAL A 184 -2.16 6.62 -6.49
CA VAL A 184 -3.61 6.83 -6.43
C VAL A 184 -3.97 8.10 -7.18
N VAL A 185 -4.81 7.97 -8.21
CA VAL A 185 -5.31 9.07 -9.02
C VAL A 185 -6.83 9.10 -8.94
N ALA A 186 -7.40 10.24 -8.53
CA ALA A 186 -8.84 10.46 -8.71
C ALA A 186 -9.10 10.96 -10.12
N VAL A 187 -10.11 10.37 -10.78
CA VAL A 187 -10.61 10.81 -12.08
C VAL A 187 -12.11 11.04 -11.94
N VAL A 188 -12.50 12.31 -11.91
CA VAL A 188 -13.89 12.76 -11.80
C VAL A 188 -14.09 13.87 -12.82
N ASP A 189 -15.16 13.77 -13.62
CA ASP A 189 -15.51 14.72 -14.68
C ASP A 189 -14.35 15.02 -15.64
N GLY A 190 -13.57 14.00 -16.02
CA GLY A 190 -12.42 14.13 -16.92
C GLY A 190 -11.16 14.74 -16.29
N VAL A 191 -11.17 15.07 -15.00
CA VAL A 191 -10.03 15.68 -14.31
C VAL A 191 -9.27 14.63 -13.50
N ALA A 192 -8.00 14.41 -13.87
CA ALA A 192 -7.10 13.50 -13.14
C ALA A 192 -6.29 14.26 -12.08
N THR A 193 -6.46 13.88 -10.81
CA THR A 193 -5.78 14.48 -9.65
C THR A 193 -4.92 13.43 -8.94
N LEU A 194 -3.63 13.72 -8.73
CA LEU A 194 -2.78 12.82 -7.94
C LEU A 194 -3.13 12.93 -6.46
N LEU A 195 -3.62 11.83 -5.87
CA LEU A 195 -3.93 11.77 -4.44
C LEU A 195 -2.78 11.20 -3.62
N ARG A 196 -2.02 10.25 -4.18
CA ARG A 196 -0.88 9.63 -3.51
C ARG A 196 0.19 9.19 -4.52
N PRO A 197 1.46 9.62 -4.37
CA PRO A 197 2.56 9.07 -5.16
C PRO A 197 2.83 7.61 -4.77
N GLY A 198 3.24 6.79 -5.73
CA GLY A 198 3.46 5.35 -5.54
C GLY A 198 4.22 4.74 -6.72
N GLY A 199 3.99 3.45 -7.00
CA GLY A 199 4.73 2.69 -8.01
C GLY A 199 4.62 3.17 -9.47
N VAL A 200 3.65 4.03 -9.82
CA VAL A 200 3.60 4.74 -11.11
C VAL A 200 4.02 6.20 -10.90
N THR A 201 5.04 6.66 -11.61
CA THR A 201 5.55 8.02 -11.46
C THR A 201 4.58 9.06 -12.03
N ARG A 202 4.61 10.27 -11.46
CA ARG A 202 3.88 11.43 -12.00
C ARG A 202 4.18 11.66 -13.48
N ASN A 203 5.46 11.63 -13.85
CA ASN A 203 5.90 11.82 -15.23
C ASN A 203 5.26 10.80 -16.19
N ALA A 204 5.16 9.53 -15.77
CA ALA A 204 4.51 8.49 -16.57
C ALA A 204 3.00 8.76 -16.74
N LEU A 205 2.31 9.21 -15.69
CA LEU A 205 0.90 9.60 -15.77
C LEU A 205 0.68 10.77 -16.72
N GLU A 206 1.46 11.84 -16.57
CA GLU A 206 1.33 13.06 -17.37
C GLU A 206 1.64 12.81 -18.85
N ALA A 207 2.58 11.91 -19.15
CA ALA A 207 2.86 11.49 -20.52
C ALA A 207 1.65 10.81 -21.20
N VAL A 208 0.86 10.03 -20.46
CA VAL A 208 -0.37 9.39 -20.99
C VAL A 208 -1.50 10.40 -21.14
N LEU A 209 -1.58 11.37 -20.23
CA LEU A 209 -2.61 12.40 -20.25
C LEU A 209 -2.37 13.47 -21.32
N GLY A 210 -1.11 13.66 -21.74
CA GLY A 210 -0.69 14.74 -22.62
C GLY A 210 -0.70 16.11 -21.93
N GLY A 211 -0.63 16.13 -20.59
CA GLY A 211 -0.76 17.34 -19.78
C GLY A 211 -0.51 17.06 -18.29
N ARG A 212 -0.40 18.14 -17.51
CA ARG A 212 -0.15 18.06 -16.08
C ARG A 212 -1.35 17.50 -15.32
N LEU A 213 -1.08 16.75 -14.25
CA LEU A 213 -2.11 16.36 -13.29
C LEU A 213 -2.65 17.60 -12.59
N ALA A 214 -3.94 17.58 -12.26
CA ALA A 214 -4.52 18.62 -11.42
C ALA A 214 -3.90 18.57 -10.01
N GLU A 215 -3.72 19.75 -9.42
CA GLU A 215 -3.29 19.87 -8.03
C GLU A 215 -4.42 19.50 -7.08
N ASN A 216 -4.08 18.81 -6.00
CA ASN A 216 -5.03 18.49 -4.94
C ASN A 216 -5.24 19.72 -4.04
N ALA A 217 -5.97 20.72 -4.54
CA ALA A 217 -6.19 22.00 -3.86
C ALA A 217 -7.05 21.90 -2.58
N ALA A 218 -7.66 20.74 -2.30
CA ALA A 218 -8.67 20.55 -1.25
C ALA A 218 -8.37 19.37 -0.31
N ALA A 219 -7.10 19.00 -0.11
CA ALA A 219 -6.74 17.93 0.83
C ALA A 219 -6.94 18.39 2.28
N ASP A 220 -8.14 18.22 2.83
CA ASP A 220 -8.35 18.26 4.29
C ASP A 220 -7.76 16.97 4.91
N PRO A 221 -6.70 17.06 5.74
CA PRO A 221 -6.12 15.90 6.40
C PRO A 221 -7.11 15.15 7.30
N ALA A 222 -8.18 15.81 7.76
CA ALA A 222 -9.20 15.23 8.63
C ALA A 222 -10.26 14.40 7.88
N ARG A 223 -10.35 14.51 6.55
CA ARG A 223 -11.31 13.77 5.71
C ARG A 223 -10.62 13.16 4.49
N PRO A 224 -9.87 12.05 4.67
CA PRO A 224 -9.14 11.42 3.59
C PRO A 224 -10.10 10.85 2.54
N VAL A 225 -9.99 11.36 1.30
CA VAL A 225 -10.71 10.82 0.14
C VAL A 225 -10.02 9.59 -0.47
N SER A 226 -8.84 9.22 0.03
CA SER A 226 -8.12 8.01 -0.37
C SER A 226 -7.20 7.48 0.75
N PRO A 227 -6.82 6.19 0.71
CA PRO A 227 -5.91 5.61 1.69
C PRO A 227 -4.52 6.26 1.70
N GLY A 228 -3.97 6.42 2.90
CA GLY A 228 -2.58 6.88 3.09
C GLY A 228 -2.43 8.40 3.05
N MET A 229 -3.52 9.16 3.12
CA MET A 229 -3.49 10.63 3.23
C MET A 229 -3.28 11.15 4.65
N LEU A 230 -3.33 10.28 5.68
CA LEU A 230 -3.11 10.68 7.08
C LEU A 230 -1.68 11.20 7.30
N ALA A 231 -1.53 12.20 8.17
CA ALA A 231 -0.27 12.87 8.45
C ALA A 231 0.80 11.92 9.03
N SER A 232 0.40 11.05 9.96
CA SER A 232 1.24 9.99 10.52
C SER A 232 0.81 8.62 9.99
N HIS A 233 1.72 7.96 9.27
CA HIS A 233 1.50 6.65 8.66
C HIS A 233 2.87 6.07 8.27
N TYR A 234 2.99 4.73 8.19
CA TYR A 234 4.25 4.04 7.90
C TYR A 234 5.33 4.24 8.98
N ALA A 235 4.93 4.57 10.21
CA ALA A 235 5.85 4.95 11.27
C ALA A 235 6.46 3.71 11.95
N PRO A 236 7.80 3.59 12.01
CA PRO A 236 8.47 2.66 12.92
C PRO A 236 8.25 3.07 14.39
N ASN A 237 8.63 2.23 15.35
CA ASN A 237 8.65 2.59 16.76
C ASN A 237 9.66 3.72 17.03
N ALA A 238 10.84 3.61 16.43
CA ALA A 238 11.88 4.62 16.42
C ALA A 238 11.40 5.95 15.84
N ARG A 239 11.96 7.07 16.31
CA ARG A 239 11.79 8.37 15.65
C ARG A 239 12.53 8.39 14.32
N VAL A 240 12.00 9.06 13.30
CA VAL A 240 12.69 9.20 12.02
C VAL A 240 13.18 10.65 11.85
N ARG A 241 14.47 10.82 11.56
CA ARG A 241 15.09 12.09 11.18
C ARG A 241 15.44 12.05 9.70
N LEU A 242 14.96 13.03 8.94
CA LEU A 242 15.14 13.06 7.48
C LEU A 242 16.28 13.98 7.07
N ASN A 243 16.85 13.69 5.90
CA ASN A 243 17.86 14.50 5.23
C ASN A 243 19.02 14.85 6.17
N VAL A 244 19.54 13.86 6.88
CA VAL A 244 20.61 14.10 7.86
C VAL A 244 21.94 14.37 7.16
N ASP A 245 22.65 15.37 7.64
CA ASP A 245 24.04 15.66 7.24
C ASP A 245 25.07 14.98 8.15
N ALA A 246 24.63 14.45 9.30
CA ALA A 246 25.45 13.70 10.25
C ALA A 246 24.60 12.76 11.11
N VAL A 247 25.23 11.71 11.63
CA VAL A 247 24.58 10.68 12.45
C VAL A 247 24.95 10.87 13.92
N GLY A 248 23.93 10.84 14.79
CA GLY A 248 24.09 10.88 16.24
C GLY A 248 24.47 9.52 16.82
N ASP A 249 25.01 9.54 18.03
CA ASP A 249 25.41 8.33 18.73
C ASP A 249 24.21 7.45 19.06
N GLY A 250 24.31 6.14 18.75
CA GLY A 250 23.24 5.18 19.03
C GLY A 250 22.05 5.23 18.04
N GLU A 251 22.10 6.08 17.01
CA GLU A 251 21.10 6.09 15.95
C GLU A 251 21.29 4.89 15.01
N ALA A 252 20.20 4.43 14.41
CA ALA A 252 20.24 3.57 13.23
C ALA A 252 20.33 4.46 11.98
N LEU A 253 20.97 3.98 10.92
CA LEU A 253 21.21 4.77 9.71
C LEU A 253 20.59 4.09 8.48
N LEU A 254 19.80 4.86 7.73
CA LEU A 254 19.29 4.49 6.42
C LEU A 254 19.93 5.38 5.35
N THR A 255 20.67 4.82 4.42
CA THR A 255 21.35 5.54 3.33
C THR A 255 20.76 5.25 1.96
N PHE A 256 21.21 6.00 0.96
CA PHE A 256 20.90 5.81 -0.44
C PHE A 256 22.14 6.14 -1.28
N GLY A 257 22.39 5.39 -2.35
CA GLY A 257 23.44 5.69 -3.33
C GLY A 257 24.85 5.61 -2.75
N GLY A 258 25.07 4.78 -1.73
CA GLY A 258 26.38 4.64 -1.10
C GLY A 258 26.78 5.82 -0.21
N ALA A 259 25.83 6.68 0.19
CA ALA A 259 26.11 7.80 1.08
C ALA A 259 26.77 7.34 2.39
N ARG A 260 27.75 8.12 2.88
CA ARG A 260 28.48 7.88 4.14
C ARG A 260 28.52 9.18 4.95
N PRO A 261 27.39 9.62 5.55
CA PRO A 261 27.38 10.83 6.35
C PRO A 261 28.33 10.71 7.55
N PRO A 262 28.99 11.80 7.97
CA PRO A 262 29.82 11.83 9.17
C PRO A 262 29.11 11.22 10.39
N GLY A 263 29.80 10.34 11.11
CA GLY A 263 29.26 9.63 12.27
C GLY A 263 28.52 8.34 11.95
N GLY A 264 28.35 7.99 10.67
CA GLY A 264 27.71 6.73 10.29
C GLY A 264 28.42 5.48 10.81
N GLU A 265 29.72 5.56 11.11
CA GLU A 265 30.48 4.47 11.75
C GLU A 265 30.06 4.18 13.20
N ARG A 266 29.34 5.11 13.84
CA ARG A 266 28.80 4.97 15.19
C ARG A 266 27.34 4.52 15.21
N ALA A 267 26.73 4.33 14.04
CA ALA A 267 25.36 3.86 13.93
C ALA A 267 25.26 2.41 14.44
N VAL A 268 24.18 2.10 15.17
CA VAL A 268 23.97 0.73 15.69
C VAL A 268 23.67 -0.28 14.59
N MET A 269 23.13 0.20 13.47
CA MET A 269 22.92 -0.54 12.25
C MET A 269 22.85 0.44 11.08
N THR A 270 23.46 0.08 9.96
CA THR A 270 23.40 0.84 8.71
C THR A 270 22.84 -0.05 7.62
N LEU A 271 21.82 0.43 6.91
CA LEU A 271 21.31 -0.18 5.69
C LEU A 271 21.30 0.86 4.57
N ASP A 272 21.69 0.45 3.37
CA ASP A 272 21.53 1.26 2.16
C ASP A 272 20.29 0.78 1.40
N LEU A 273 19.45 1.71 0.97
CA LEU A 273 18.27 1.41 0.16
C LEU A 273 18.66 0.91 -1.24
N SER A 274 19.75 1.43 -1.80
CA SER A 274 20.31 1.04 -3.09
C SER A 274 21.72 1.60 -3.18
N GLU A 275 22.73 0.73 -3.06
CA GLU A 275 24.13 1.17 -3.16
C GLU A 275 24.45 1.76 -4.54
N SER A 276 23.72 1.31 -5.57
CA SER A 276 23.84 1.79 -6.95
C SER A 276 23.15 3.15 -7.20
N GLY A 277 22.29 3.59 -6.27
CA GLY A 277 21.47 4.80 -6.44
C GLY A 277 20.26 4.59 -7.35
N ASP A 278 19.81 3.34 -7.52
CA ASP A 278 18.59 3.00 -8.25
C ASP A 278 17.34 3.23 -7.36
N LEU A 279 16.42 4.07 -7.84
CA LEU A 279 15.21 4.44 -7.09
C LEU A 279 14.17 3.32 -7.05
N ALA A 280 14.14 2.41 -8.02
CA ALA A 280 13.27 1.25 -8.01
C ALA A 280 13.74 0.22 -6.98
N GLU A 281 15.05 -0.05 -6.93
CA GLU A 281 15.65 -0.86 -5.87
C GLU A 281 15.40 -0.24 -4.48
N ALA A 282 15.61 1.08 -4.36
CA ALA A 282 15.36 1.78 -3.11
C ALA A 282 13.90 1.69 -2.64
N ALA A 283 12.93 1.80 -3.56
CA ALA A 283 11.52 1.63 -3.26
C ALA A 283 11.20 0.20 -2.81
N ALA A 284 11.75 -0.81 -3.50
CA ALA A 284 11.58 -2.22 -3.16
C ALA A 284 12.08 -2.53 -1.73
N ASN A 285 13.20 -1.91 -1.35
CA ASN A 285 13.87 -2.14 -0.06
C ASN A 285 13.30 -1.32 1.09
N LEU A 286 12.64 -0.18 0.83
CA LEU A 286 12.30 0.84 1.84
C LEU A 286 11.64 0.28 3.10
N PHE A 287 10.50 -0.41 2.96
CA PHE A 287 9.75 -0.89 4.12
C PHE A 287 10.45 -2.06 4.83
N GLY A 288 11.17 -2.90 4.09
CA GLY A 288 12.00 -3.95 4.69
C GLY A 288 13.13 -3.36 5.52
N ALA A 289 13.82 -2.35 5.01
CA ALA A 289 14.89 -1.65 5.70
C ALA A 289 14.37 -0.93 6.96
N LEU A 290 13.28 -0.16 6.86
CA LEU A 290 12.67 0.51 8.02
C LEU A 290 12.29 -0.47 9.13
N ARG A 291 11.69 -1.62 8.79
CA ARG A 291 11.35 -2.66 9.78
C ARG A 291 12.59 -3.29 10.43
N ARG A 292 13.66 -3.53 9.66
CA ARG A 292 14.92 -4.08 10.19
C ARG A 292 15.64 -3.08 11.11
N LEU A 293 15.71 -1.82 10.72
CA LEU A 293 16.29 -0.76 11.55
C LEU A 293 15.49 -0.55 12.83
N ASP A 294 14.16 -0.59 12.75
CA ASP A 294 13.30 -0.48 13.95
C ASP A 294 13.51 -1.67 14.91
N ALA A 295 13.63 -2.89 14.36
CA ALA A 295 13.91 -4.09 15.13
C ALA A 295 15.32 -4.11 15.76
N ALA A 296 16.25 -3.27 15.30
CA ALA A 296 17.56 -3.12 15.91
C ALA A 296 17.51 -2.40 17.27
N GLY A 297 16.36 -1.85 17.66
CA GLY A 297 16.14 -1.24 18.97
C GLY A 297 16.69 0.18 19.12
N ALA A 298 17.08 0.82 18.02
CA ALA A 298 17.50 2.21 18.03
C ALA A 298 16.32 3.15 18.39
N ALA A 299 16.57 4.17 19.21
CA ALA A 299 15.54 5.16 19.53
C ALA A 299 15.21 6.09 18.34
N THR A 300 16.15 6.21 17.40
CA THR A 300 16.05 7.09 16.24
C THR A 300 16.68 6.42 15.01
N ILE A 301 16.01 6.55 13.86
CA ILE A 301 16.52 6.21 12.53
C ILE A 301 16.86 7.53 11.82
N ALA A 302 18.13 7.73 11.51
CA ALA A 302 18.65 8.83 10.72
C ALA A 302 18.63 8.43 9.22
N VAL A 303 18.01 9.25 8.37
CA VAL A 303 17.83 8.94 6.95
C VAL A 303 18.59 9.96 6.11
N ALA A 304 19.53 9.47 5.31
CA ALA A 304 20.26 10.30 4.35
C ALA A 304 19.30 10.81 3.25
N PRO A 305 19.63 11.94 2.57
CA PRO A 305 18.79 12.47 1.50
C PRO A 305 18.54 11.46 0.36
N VAL A 306 17.28 11.35 -0.08
CA VAL A 306 16.88 10.60 -1.29
C VAL A 306 16.39 11.59 -2.35
N PRO A 307 16.81 11.49 -3.62
CA PRO A 307 16.38 12.41 -4.68
C PRO A 307 14.86 12.48 -4.81
N ASP A 308 14.28 13.69 -4.83
CA ASP A 308 12.83 13.89 -4.93
C ASP A 308 12.33 13.96 -6.38
N ARG A 309 12.57 12.87 -7.13
CA ARG A 309 12.14 12.71 -8.52
C ARG A 309 11.73 11.27 -8.79
N ASP A 310 10.88 11.05 -9.80
CA ASP A 310 10.43 9.73 -10.20
C ASP A 310 9.87 8.93 -8.99
N LEU A 311 10.35 7.71 -8.72
CA LEU A 311 9.96 6.93 -7.53
C LEU A 311 10.43 7.54 -6.21
N GLY A 312 11.40 8.46 -6.26
CA GLY A 312 11.83 9.24 -5.12
C GLY A 312 10.73 10.10 -4.51
N GLU A 313 9.78 10.60 -5.32
CA GLU A 313 8.57 11.30 -4.82
C GLU A 313 7.77 10.39 -3.88
N ALA A 314 7.61 9.11 -4.25
CA ALA A 314 6.92 8.13 -3.42
C ALA A 314 7.73 7.78 -2.15
N ILE A 315 9.03 7.52 -2.28
CA ILE A 315 9.92 7.21 -1.15
C ILE A 315 9.90 8.35 -0.12
N ASN A 316 10.11 9.59 -0.57
CA ASN A 316 10.12 10.76 0.29
C ASN A 316 8.75 11.07 0.90
N ASP A 317 7.63 10.80 0.22
CA ASP A 317 6.30 10.87 0.83
C ASP A 317 6.17 9.88 2.01
N ARG A 318 6.63 8.63 1.85
CA ARG A 318 6.60 7.62 2.93
C ARG A 318 7.49 8.00 4.10
N LEU A 319 8.71 8.45 3.81
CA LEU A 319 9.68 8.89 4.82
C LEU A 319 9.16 10.10 5.63
N ARG A 320 8.55 11.10 4.95
CA ARG A 320 7.93 12.26 5.62
C ARG A 320 6.80 11.86 6.57
N ARG A 321 5.93 10.93 6.16
CA ARG A 321 4.85 10.41 7.02
C ARG A 321 5.37 9.56 8.17
N ALA A 322 6.44 8.80 7.95
CA ALA A 322 7.11 8.04 9.01
C ALA A 322 7.79 8.94 10.05
N ALA A 323 8.23 10.14 9.65
CA ALA A 323 8.84 11.15 10.52
C ALA A 323 7.84 12.10 11.19
N ALA A 324 6.56 12.05 10.81
CA ALA A 324 5.54 12.91 11.39
C ALA A 324 5.28 12.59 12.89
N PRO A 325 4.85 13.56 13.71
CA PRO A 325 4.46 13.31 15.09
C PRO A 325 3.42 12.20 15.21
N LYS A 326 3.54 11.36 16.24
CA LYS A 326 2.60 10.28 16.56
C LYS A 326 1.39 10.78 17.34
#